data_AF-A0AAU2R4T4-F1
#
_entry.id   AF-A0AAU2R4T4-F1
#
_cell.length_a   1.000
_cell.length_b   1.000
_cell.length_c   1.000
_cell.angle_alpha   90.00
_cell.angle_beta   90.00
_cell.angle_gamma   90.00
#
_symmetry.space_group_name_H-M   'P 1'
#
loop_
_entity.id
_entity.type
_entity.pdbx_description
1 polymer ?
#
loop_
_entity_poly.entity_id
_entity_poly.type
_entity_poly.pdbx_seq_one_letter_code
_entity_poly.pdbx_strand_id
1 'polypeptide(L)'
;MLLTLHQALVAHGGPTGAEFAGRDVVRVFPVDAPGASSFTPSSTPYNPLCTENVVRASDHRNGSITLRIRTLPVATAAAVLALAVTGIGAPTAVAAPSGPADDFNGDGYRDLAIGTPKASGGTVTVLFGSAAGVSRTRFVNVTQNTPGVPGASESVDRFGENVTGGDVNGDGYADLIVGAPGEEVTGKPRGSVTIVWGGAQPFTSGGIALTAPTAEAAGFGEGAAFADLDGDGTGNLAVVGTDTFWWYADGEPTQDGAFGPEMEFLPDGVQLDGIVAAHFSSQDGGNGFEYVLHGRPYEADGSPMPGYLGVLRGGPGDIGSSHTVLSDDGTTGSAAWWSSAVATGDINGDGYDDLVTADEAGVEGGSFMVRYGSATGLPLKGRTYHQDSPGVPGTDEVGDDFGSALALGDVTGDGRADLAVGAPYEDVNGKRNVGDVVLLKGGADGLTTTGAQSFHQATTGVPGAAEAGDHFGSSLRLRDINGNGKADLAVGAFGEDVLPDGYDDGAAWVLRGAAAGLTTTSVTSFNATDFGYPVVSGRKFADVFAR
;
A
#
# COMPACT_ATOMS: atom_id res chain seq x y z
N MET A 1 30.84 -7.27 45.43
CA MET A 1 31.08 -7.38 46.88
C MET A 1 29.84 -6.87 47.61
N LEU A 2 28.99 -7.84 47.99
CA LEU A 2 28.00 -7.89 49.08
C LEU A 2 26.89 -6.82 49.17
N LEU A 3 25.63 -7.17 48.91
CA LEU A 3 24.66 -7.92 49.75
C LEU A 3 24.13 -7.13 50.96
N THR A 4 22.83 -6.85 50.92
CA THR A 4 21.96 -7.22 52.05
C THR A 4 20.61 -7.71 51.53
N LEU A 5 20.17 -8.78 52.17
CA LEU A 5 19.08 -9.67 51.83
C LEU A 5 18.08 -9.64 53.00
N HIS A 6 16.81 -9.92 52.69
CA HIS A 6 15.90 -10.79 53.45
C HIS A 6 14.91 -10.26 54.52
N GLN A 7 13.65 -10.67 54.26
CA GLN A 7 12.57 -11.21 55.13
C GLN A 7 11.30 -10.36 55.19
N ALA A 8 10.08 -10.91 55.24
CA ALA A 8 9.53 -12.23 54.95
C ALA A 8 7.98 -12.12 55.03
N LEU A 9 7.34 -13.11 54.42
CA LEU A 9 5.92 -13.37 54.22
C LEU A 9 5.12 -13.69 55.51
N VAL A 10 3.77 -13.72 55.37
CA VAL A 10 2.73 -14.65 55.92
C VAL A 10 1.48 -13.84 56.36
N ALA A 11 0.39 -13.76 55.59
CA ALA A 11 -0.69 -14.70 55.22
C ALA A 11 -1.97 -14.58 56.10
N HIS A 12 -3.14 -14.33 55.48
CA HIS A 12 -4.32 -15.22 55.45
C HIS A 12 -5.63 -14.49 55.09
N GLY A 13 -6.41 -15.09 54.18
CA GLY A 13 -7.88 -15.12 54.23
C GLY A 13 -8.65 -14.37 53.15
N GLY A 14 -9.07 -15.06 52.09
CA GLY A 14 -10.38 -14.78 51.43
C GLY A 14 -11.49 -15.59 52.12
N PRO A 15 -12.73 -15.70 51.57
CA PRO A 15 -13.30 -15.04 50.38
C PRO A 15 -14.71 -14.44 50.66
N THR A 16 -15.51 -14.21 49.60
CA THR A 16 -16.91 -13.69 49.50
C THR A 16 -16.96 -12.18 49.20
N GLY A 17 -17.74 -11.64 48.26
CA GLY A 17 -18.75 -12.13 47.33
C GLY A 17 -19.58 -10.92 46.88
N ALA A 18 -19.92 -10.84 45.59
CA ALA A 18 -21.01 -10.06 44.97
C ALA A 18 -21.11 -8.52 45.16
N GLU A 19 -20.95 -7.81 44.03
CA GLU A 19 -21.96 -6.94 43.38
C GLU A 19 -22.59 -5.75 44.17
N PHE A 20 -22.29 -4.51 43.75
CA PHE A 20 -23.23 -3.51 43.18
C PHE A 20 -22.72 -2.06 43.30
N ALA A 21 -22.76 -1.37 42.14
CA ALA A 21 -23.09 0.03 41.89
C ALA A 21 -22.59 1.17 42.81
N GLY A 22 -21.93 2.17 42.20
CA GLY A 22 -22.04 3.53 42.74
C GLY A 22 -20.99 4.56 42.30
N ARG A 23 -21.41 5.40 41.36
CA ARG A 23 -21.33 6.88 41.38
C ARG A 23 -19.99 7.60 41.24
N ASP A 24 -20.04 8.54 40.31
CA ASP A 24 -19.20 9.73 40.17
C ASP A 24 -18.88 10.40 41.51
N VAL A 25 -17.59 10.73 41.69
CA VAL A 25 -17.15 11.75 42.64
C VAL A 25 -16.14 12.65 41.95
N VAL A 26 -16.61 13.84 41.63
CA VAL A 26 -15.83 15.04 41.32
C VAL A 26 -14.89 15.34 42.50
N ARG A 27 -13.59 15.55 42.23
CA ARG A 27 -12.64 16.10 43.20
C ARG A 27 -12.21 17.51 42.79
N VAL A 28 -12.51 18.46 43.67
CA VAL A 28 -12.00 19.83 43.70
C VAL A 28 -10.70 19.83 44.50
N PHE A 29 -9.66 20.52 44.02
CA PHE A 29 -8.44 20.80 44.78
C PHE A 29 -8.44 22.25 45.29
N PRO A 30 -7.91 22.52 46.51
CA PRO A 30 -7.87 23.85 47.09
C PRO A 30 -6.65 24.66 46.64
N VAL A 31 -6.83 25.97 46.65
CA VAL A 31 -5.86 27.02 46.35
C VAL A 31 -5.20 27.48 47.66
N ASP A 32 -3.89 27.75 47.64
CA ASP A 32 -3.28 28.86 48.39
C ASP A 32 -1.89 29.22 47.80
N ALA A 33 -1.71 30.52 47.54
CA ALA A 33 -0.54 31.19 46.93
C ALA A 33 0.37 31.81 48.05
N PRO A 34 1.51 32.54 47.82
CA PRO A 34 1.60 33.72 46.92
C PRO A 34 2.97 34.04 46.26
N GLY A 35 2.95 34.94 45.26
CA GLY A 35 4.13 35.71 44.83
C GLY A 35 4.04 36.28 43.41
N ALA A 36 3.38 37.43 43.23
CA ALA A 36 3.32 38.14 41.95
C ALA A 36 3.77 39.60 42.09
N SER A 37 4.58 40.05 41.13
CA SER A 37 4.89 41.46 40.87
C SER A 37 4.33 41.88 39.51
N SER A 38 3.43 42.87 39.56
CA SER A 38 3.10 43.91 38.56
C SER A 38 2.92 43.56 37.07
N PHE A 39 1.71 43.79 36.54
CA PHE A 39 1.36 44.89 35.60
C PHE A 39 -0.11 44.75 35.13
N THR A 40 -0.80 45.87 34.93
CA THR A 40 -2.14 46.01 34.26
C THR A 40 -2.10 47.30 33.42
N PRO A 41 -3.09 47.66 32.56
CA PRO A 41 -4.11 46.90 31.79
C PRO A 41 -4.26 47.38 30.30
N SER A 42 -5.06 46.70 29.45
CA SER A 42 -6.15 47.34 28.63
C SER A 42 -6.91 46.40 27.66
N SER A 43 -8.22 46.26 27.88
CA SER A 43 -9.40 46.27 26.97
C SER A 43 -9.35 45.74 25.51
N THR A 44 -10.07 44.64 25.22
CA THR A 44 -11.33 44.50 24.42
C THR A 44 -11.51 43.07 23.83
N PRO A 45 -12.76 42.61 23.53
CA PRO A 45 -13.17 41.21 23.70
C PRO A 45 -13.19 40.34 22.42
N TYR A 46 -13.00 39.03 22.63
CA TYR A 46 -13.20 37.95 21.67
C TYR A 46 -14.69 37.51 21.64
N ASN A 47 -15.22 37.25 20.45
CA ASN A 47 -16.62 36.92 20.16
C ASN A 47 -16.72 35.46 19.65
N PRO A 48 -17.43 34.54 20.32
CA PRO A 48 -17.79 33.27 19.71
C PRO A 48 -19.27 33.27 19.29
N LEU A 49 -19.52 33.17 17.98
CA LEU A 49 -20.85 32.86 17.44
C LEU A 49 -20.94 31.35 17.19
N CYS A 50 -21.55 30.62 18.14
CA CYS A 50 -22.27 29.38 17.84
C CYS A 50 -23.75 29.75 17.65
N THR A 51 -24.35 29.37 16.52
CA THR A 51 -25.80 29.50 16.30
C THR A 51 -26.44 28.12 16.35
N GLU A 52 -27.15 27.83 17.45
CA GLU A 52 -28.13 26.75 17.54
C GLU A 52 -29.49 27.27 17.04
N ASN A 53 -30.10 26.55 16.08
CA ASN A 53 -31.48 26.79 15.66
C ASN A 53 -32.45 26.11 16.64
N VAL A 54 -33.06 26.90 17.52
CA VAL A 54 -34.21 26.47 18.35
C VAL A 54 -35.51 26.70 17.57
N VAL A 55 -36.20 25.61 17.21
CA VAL A 55 -37.58 25.64 16.72
C VAL A 55 -38.54 25.82 17.89
N ARG A 56 -39.32 26.91 17.91
CA ARG A 56 -40.47 27.08 18.81
C ARG A 56 -41.77 26.72 18.09
N ALA A 57 -42.48 25.73 18.62
CA ALA A 57 -43.87 25.45 18.28
C ALA A 57 -44.82 26.46 18.98
N SER A 58 -45.89 26.85 18.30
CA SER A 58 -47.03 27.56 18.90
C SER A 58 -48.33 27.16 18.21
N ASP A 59 -49.37 27.13 19.02
CA ASP A 59 -50.58 26.30 18.97
C ASP A 59 -51.70 26.80 18.01
N HIS A 60 -52.62 25.88 17.75
CA HIS A 60 -53.71 25.77 16.77
C HIS A 60 -54.78 26.88 16.69
N ARG A 61 -55.34 27.09 15.48
CA ARG A 61 -56.79 27.32 15.26
C ARG A 61 -57.30 26.69 13.95
N ASN A 62 -58.47 26.06 14.07
CA ASN A 62 -59.25 25.31 13.08
C ASN A 62 -59.49 25.99 11.71
N GLY A 63 -59.29 25.22 10.63
CA GLY A 63 -59.84 25.50 9.30
C GLY A 63 -59.48 24.40 8.30
N SER A 64 -60.42 23.51 7.98
CA SER A 64 -60.28 22.49 6.93
C SER A 64 -60.19 23.15 5.55
N ILE A 65 -59.05 23.01 4.85
CA ILE A 65 -58.92 23.36 3.43
C ILE A 65 -58.50 22.09 2.67
N THR A 66 -59.39 21.62 1.79
CA THR A 66 -59.15 20.55 0.83
C THR A 66 -58.31 21.09 -0.34
N LEU A 67 -57.05 20.65 -0.48
CA LEU A 67 -56.19 21.03 -1.62
C LEU A 67 -56.31 19.99 -2.76
N ARG A 68 -56.95 20.39 -3.86
CA ARG A 68 -56.88 19.67 -5.14
C ARG A 68 -55.53 19.96 -5.81
N ILE A 69 -54.71 18.94 -5.98
CA ILE A 69 -53.47 19.02 -6.77
C ILE A 69 -53.86 19.01 -8.25
N ARG A 70 -53.59 20.11 -8.96
CA ARG A 70 -53.50 20.13 -10.44
C ARG A 70 -52.02 20.14 -10.78
N THR A 71 -51.55 19.10 -11.48
CA THR A 71 -50.24 19.05 -12.10
C THR A 71 -50.25 19.86 -13.40
N LEU A 72 -49.31 20.80 -13.52
CA LEU A 72 -48.95 21.50 -14.77
C LEU A 72 -47.42 21.43 -14.88
N PRO A 73 -46.85 21.05 -16.04
CA PRO A 73 -45.40 20.96 -16.20
C PRO A 73 -44.82 22.37 -16.38
N VAL A 74 -43.86 22.74 -15.53
CA VAL A 74 -43.06 23.96 -15.73
C VAL A 74 -41.79 23.55 -16.46
N ALA A 75 -41.69 23.98 -17.72
CA ALA A 75 -40.44 24.00 -18.45
C ALA A 75 -39.53 25.08 -17.83
N THR A 76 -38.39 24.68 -17.29
CA THR A 76 -37.35 25.61 -16.82
C THR A 76 -36.55 26.10 -18.03
N ALA A 77 -36.87 27.32 -18.49
CA ALA A 77 -35.98 28.11 -19.32
C ALA A 77 -34.90 28.74 -18.44
N ALA A 78 -33.63 28.43 -18.69
CA ALA A 78 -32.51 29.09 -18.03
C ALA A 78 -32.38 30.53 -18.55
N ALA A 79 -32.78 31.51 -17.74
CA ALA A 79 -32.46 32.90 -17.97
C ALA A 79 -31.08 33.20 -17.34
N VAL A 80 -30.08 33.44 -18.18
CA VAL A 80 -28.76 33.92 -17.73
C VAL A 80 -28.90 35.41 -17.43
N LEU A 81 -28.90 35.76 -16.13
CA LEU A 81 -28.76 37.13 -15.68
C LEU A 81 -27.26 37.44 -15.51
N ALA A 82 -26.65 38.09 -16.49
CA ALA A 82 -25.29 38.59 -16.37
C ALA A 82 -25.27 39.84 -15.48
N LEU A 83 -24.99 39.69 -14.19
CA LEU A 83 -24.52 40.79 -13.36
C LEU A 83 -23.01 40.97 -13.59
N ALA A 84 -22.64 42.10 -14.18
CA ALA A 84 -21.25 42.54 -14.22
C ALA A 84 -20.80 42.94 -12.81
N VAL A 85 -20.23 42.01 -12.06
CA VAL A 85 -19.43 42.30 -10.87
C VAL A 85 -17.99 42.46 -11.32
N THR A 86 -17.58 43.69 -11.59
CA THR A 86 -16.17 44.03 -11.74
C THR A 86 -15.54 44.05 -10.34
N GLY A 87 -14.66 43.08 -10.03
CA GLY A 87 -13.74 43.21 -8.89
C GLY A 87 -13.71 42.09 -7.85
N ILE A 88 -14.27 40.90 -8.11
CA ILE A 88 -13.91 39.70 -7.34
C ILE A 88 -12.83 39.01 -8.15
N GLY A 89 -11.62 38.89 -7.59
CA GLY A 89 -10.56 38.08 -8.22
C GLY A 89 -11.14 36.72 -8.59
N ALA A 90 -10.71 36.16 -9.72
CA ALA A 90 -11.09 34.79 -10.05
C ALA A 90 -10.84 33.94 -8.80
N PRO A 91 -11.78 33.07 -8.38
CA PRO A 91 -11.45 32.09 -7.36
C PRO A 91 -10.14 31.45 -7.83
N THR A 92 -9.13 31.46 -6.96
CA THR A 92 -7.96 30.61 -7.13
C THR A 92 -8.49 29.26 -7.56
N ALA A 93 -8.02 28.74 -8.69
CA ALA A 93 -8.40 27.41 -9.14
C ALA A 93 -8.20 26.50 -7.93
N VAL A 94 -9.31 25.96 -7.41
CA VAL A 94 -9.24 24.89 -6.43
C VAL A 94 -8.55 23.77 -7.18
N ALA A 95 -7.47 23.23 -6.61
CA ALA A 95 -6.80 22.07 -7.16
C ALA A 95 -7.87 21.04 -7.58
N ALA A 96 -7.71 20.46 -8.78
CA ALA A 96 -8.55 19.33 -9.13
C ALA A 96 -8.46 18.31 -7.98
N PRO A 97 -9.56 17.60 -7.64
CA PRO A 97 -9.44 16.49 -6.69
C PRO A 97 -8.25 15.64 -7.13
N SER A 98 -7.37 15.30 -6.19
CA SER A 98 -6.22 14.44 -6.47
C SER A 98 -6.75 13.25 -7.27
N GLY A 99 -6.19 13.05 -8.45
CA GLY A 99 -6.50 11.89 -9.26
C GLY A 99 -6.20 10.61 -8.46
N PRO A 100 -6.50 9.44 -9.03
CA PRO A 100 -5.96 8.20 -8.47
C PRO A 100 -4.46 8.32 -8.17
N ALA A 101 -3.98 7.72 -7.06
CA ALA A 101 -2.59 7.85 -6.60
C ALA A 101 -1.51 7.39 -7.62
N ASP A 102 -1.93 6.74 -8.70
CA ASP A 102 -1.13 6.21 -9.81
C ASP A 102 -1.58 6.76 -11.17
N ASP A 103 -2.28 7.90 -11.22
CA ASP A 103 -2.59 8.64 -12.45
C ASP A 103 -1.53 9.73 -12.70
N PHE A 104 -0.42 9.35 -13.33
CA PHE A 104 0.74 10.23 -13.47
C PHE A 104 0.51 11.33 -14.51
N ASN A 105 -0.42 11.12 -15.45
CA ASN A 105 -0.70 12.05 -16.53
C ASN A 105 -1.99 12.89 -16.33
N GLY A 106 -2.76 12.59 -15.28
CA GLY A 106 -3.96 13.31 -14.87
C GLY A 106 -5.16 13.13 -15.82
N ASP A 107 -5.24 12.01 -16.54
CA ASP A 107 -6.33 11.75 -17.49
C ASP A 107 -7.55 11.03 -16.88
N GLY A 108 -7.50 10.76 -15.57
CA GLY A 108 -8.56 10.17 -14.78
C GLY A 108 -8.56 8.64 -14.78
N TYR A 109 -7.55 8.00 -15.36
CA TYR A 109 -7.37 6.56 -15.34
C TYR A 109 -6.08 6.20 -14.61
N ARG A 110 -6.10 5.11 -13.84
CA ARG A 110 -4.89 4.60 -13.18
C ARG A 110 -3.89 4.08 -14.20
N ASP A 111 -2.64 4.48 -14.06
CA ASP A 111 -1.55 4.00 -14.89
C ASP A 111 -0.88 2.76 -14.27
N LEU A 112 -0.18 1.99 -15.10
CA LEU A 112 0.58 0.82 -14.66
C LEU A 112 2.08 1.10 -14.79
N ALA A 113 2.77 1.20 -13.66
CA ALA A 113 4.22 1.32 -13.62
C ALA A 113 4.89 -0.04 -13.34
N ILE A 114 5.90 -0.37 -14.14
CA ILE A 114 6.58 -1.66 -14.17
C ILE A 114 8.08 -1.45 -13.96
N GLY A 115 8.60 -1.91 -12.83
CA GLY A 115 10.03 -1.94 -12.54
C GLY A 115 10.72 -3.09 -13.28
N THR A 116 11.93 -2.83 -13.76
CA THR A 116 12.82 -3.85 -14.35
C THR A 116 14.24 -3.63 -13.83
N PRO A 117 14.47 -3.83 -12.52
CA PRO A 117 15.73 -3.48 -11.85
C PRO A 117 16.94 -4.25 -12.36
N LYS A 118 16.73 -5.45 -12.90
CA LYS A 118 17.78 -6.31 -13.48
C LYS A 118 18.21 -5.89 -14.89
N ALA A 119 17.62 -4.85 -15.47
CA ALA A 119 18.22 -4.17 -16.61
C ALA A 119 19.54 -3.49 -16.19
N SER A 120 20.40 -3.15 -17.16
CA SER A 120 21.69 -2.48 -16.89
C SER A 120 21.49 -1.10 -16.24
N GLY A 121 21.42 -1.07 -14.91
CA GLY A 121 21.09 0.07 -14.06
C GLY A 121 19.60 0.25 -13.74
N GLY A 122 18.75 -0.65 -14.23
CA GLY A 122 17.31 -0.62 -13.96
C GLY A 122 16.51 0.37 -14.82
N THR A 123 15.20 0.17 -14.86
CA THR A 123 14.25 1.04 -15.57
C THR A 123 12.84 0.87 -15.01
N VAL A 124 12.00 1.90 -15.22
CA VAL A 124 10.55 1.82 -15.01
C VAL A 124 9.84 2.10 -16.33
N THR A 125 8.94 1.22 -16.74
CA THR A 125 8.04 1.43 -17.88
C THR A 125 6.66 1.78 -17.35
N VAL A 126 6.15 2.96 -17.68
CA VAL A 126 4.80 3.40 -17.28
C VAL A 126 3.88 3.29 -18.49
N LEU A 127 2.85 2.46 -18.40
CA LEU A 127 1.78 2.34 -19.39
C LEU A 127 0.60 3.17 -18.91
N PHE A 128 0.18 4.12 -19.73
CA PHE A 128 -0.93 4.98 -19.37
C PHE A 128 -2.26 4.24 -19.51
N GLY A 129 -3.10 4.27 -18.47
CA GLY A 129 -4.39 3.56 -18.38
C GLY A 129 -5.50 4.24 -19.16
N SER A 130 -6.61 3.58 -19.47
CA SER A 130 -7.73 4.24 -20.17
C SER A 130 -9.01 3.44 -19.97
N ALA A 131 -10.15 3.94 -20.41
CA ALA A 131 -11.37 3.13 -20.50
C ALA A 131 -11.16 1.78 -21.24
N ALA A 132 -10.20 1.73 -22.19
CA ALA A 132 -9.82 0.51 -22.90
C ALA A 132 -8.72 -0.31 -22.21
N GLY A 133 -8.18 0.18 -21.09
CA GLY A 133 -7.09 -0.41 -20.32
C GLY A 133 -5.72 0.15 -20.72
N VAL A 134 -4.68 -0.62 -20.43
CA VAL A 134 -3.31 -0.34 -20.92
C VAL A 134 -3.16 -0.70 -22.40
N SER A 135 -2.16 -0.11 -23.06
CA SER A 135 -1.77 -0.46 -24.44
C SER A 135 -0.27 -0.36 -24.65
N ARG A 136 0.26 -1.09 -25.64
CA ARG A 136 1.67 -1.07 -26.05
C ARG A 136 2.12 0.24 -26.69
N THR A 137 1.21 1.16 -27.00
CA THR A 137 1.51 2.40 -27.74
C THR A 137 1.42 3.65 -26.89
N ARG A 138 0.96 3.53 -25.64
CA ARG A 138 0.73 4.66 -24.74
C ARG A 138 1.54 4.44 -23.47
N PHE A 139 2.84 4.69 -23.58
CA PHE A 139 3.80 4.42 -22.52
C PHE A 139 4.94 5.43 -22.53
N VAL A 140 5.73 5.40 -21.46
CA VAL A 140 7.00 6.09 -21.33
C VAL A 140 7.98 5.21 -20.55
N ASN A 141 9.25 5.24 -20.97
CA ASN A 141 10.34 4.57 -20.27
C ASN A 141 11.12 5.60 -19.44
N VAL A 142 11.30 5.29 -18.16
CA VAL A 142 11.99 6.14 -17.19
C VAL A 142 13.24 5.42 -16.71
N THR A 143 14.35 6.14 -16.71
CA THR A 143 15.66 5.72 -16.17
C THR A 143 16.30 6.94 -15.51
N GLN A 144 17.35 6.74 -14.72
CA GLN A 144 18.15 7.87 -14.21
C GLN A 144 18.85 8.69 -15.32
N ASN A 145 18.88 8.19 -16.56
CA ASN A 145 19.40 8.93 -17.71
C ASN A 145 18.30 9.66 -18.51
N THR A 146 17.02 9.52 -18.13
CA THR A 146 15.92 10.22 -18.81
C THR A 146 16.05 11.73 -18.56
N PRO A 147 15.96 12.59 -19.60
CA PRO A 147 16.11 14.04 -19.42
C PRO A 147 15.15 14.60 -18.37
N GLY A 148 15.68 15.26 -17.35
CA GLY A 148 14.90 15.82 -16.24
C GLY A 148 14.84 14.91 -15.01
N VAL A 149 15.14 13.62 -15.14
CA VAL A 149 15.29 12.71 -14.00
C VAL A 149 16.65 12.95 -13.35
N PRO A 150 16.72 13.22 -12.02
CA PRO A 150 18.00 13.35 -11.33
C PRO A 150 18.77 12.04 -11.26
N GLY A 151 20.09 12.15 -11.13
CA GLY A 151 21.01 11.00 -11.03
C GLY A 151 21.67 10.67 -12.36
N ALA A 152 22.37 9.53 -12.38
CA ALA A 152 22.96 8.95 -13.58
C ALA A 152 22.91 7.44 -13.43
N SER A 153 22.56 6.71 -14.49
CA SER A 153 22.43 5.27 -14.38
C SER A 153 23.79 4.57 -14.42
N GLU A 154 24.03 3.73 -13.44
CA GLU A 154 25.15 2.81 -13.27
C GLU A 154 24.62 1.37 -13.26
N SER A 155 25.41 0.40 -13.74
CA SER A 155 24.89 -0.95 -14.03
C SER A 155 24.31 -1.72 -12.83
N VAL A 156 24.58 -1.26 -11.60
CA VAL A 156 24.23 -1.95 -10.36
C VAL A 156 23.17 -1.22 -9.53
N ASP A 157 22.65 -0.08 -9.99
CA ASP A 157 21.76 0.78 -9.19
C ASP A 157 20.43 0.12 -8.86
N ARG A 158 19.97 -0.75 -9.76
CA ARG A 158 18.66 -1.42 -9.69
C ARG A 158 17.51 -0.41 -9.63
N PHE A 159 17.57 0.65 -10.43
CA PHE A 159 16.46 1.59 -10.55
C PHE A 159 15.16 0.84 -10.92
N GLY A 160 14.13 0.96 -10.07
CA GLY A 160 12.89 0.20 -10.21
C GLY A 160 12.81 -1.07 -9.38
N GLU A 161 13.72 -1.30 -8.42
CA GLU A 161 13.62 -2.41 -7.46
C GLU A 161 12.36 -2.26 -6.58
N ASN A 162 12.04 -1.01 -6.22
CA ASN A 162 10.75 -0.63 -5.66
C ASN A 162 10.13 0.48 -6.51
N VAL A 163 8.82 0.40 -6.73
CA VAL A 163 8.05 1.43 -7.42
C VAL A 163 6.76 1.68 -6.65
N THR A 164 6.42 2.95 -6.42
CA THR A 164 5.12 3.38 -5.92
C THR A 164 4.83 4.79 -6.47
N GLY A 165 3.74 5.43 -6.05
CA GLY A 165 3.40 6.77 -6.51
C GLY A 165 2.40 7.48 -5.60
N GLY A 166 2.28 8.77 -5.86
CA GLY A 166 1.36 9.69 -5.18
C GLY A 166 1.71 11.12 -5.52
N ASP A 167 0.79 12.06 -5.24
CA ASP A 167 1.03 13.49 -5.47
C ASP A 167 1.95 14.04 -4.37
N VAL A 168 3.26 14.01 -4.61
CA VAL A 168 4.28 14.37 -3.61
C VAL A 168 4.44 15.88 -3.53
N ASN A 169 4.33 16.57 -4.67
CA ASN A 169 4.51 18.02 -4.76
C ASN A 169 3.20 18.82 -4.62
N GLY A 170 2.05 18.15 -4.55
CA GLY A 170 0.72 18.75 -4.38
C GLY A 170 0.21 19.46 -5.64
N ASP A 171 0.67 19.08 -6.83
CA ASP A 171 0.29 19.69 -8.10
C ASP A 171 -0.95 19.07 -8.75
N GLY A 172 -1.49 18.01 -8.16
CA GLY A 172 -2.68 17.29 -8.58
C GLY A 172 -2.43 16.14 -9.55
N TYR A 173 -1.18 15.86 -9.90
CA TYR A 173 -0.77 14.67 -10.66
C TYR A 173 -0.06 13.68 -9.73
N ALA A 174 -0.22 12.39 -9.97
CA ALA A 174 0.63 11.44 -9.27
C ALA A 174 2.09 11.60 -9.73
N ASP A 175 3.02 11.51 -8.79
CA ASP A 175 4.46 11.45 -9.03
C ASP A 175 4.95 10.01 -8.89
N LEU A 176 5.97 9.65 -9.67
CA LEU A 176 6.57 8.32 -9.66
C LEU A 176 7.71 8.26 -8.63
N ILE A 177 7.61 7.36 -7.66
CA ILE A 177 8.63 7.15 -6.61
C ILE A 177 9.36 5.83 -6.91
N VAL A 178 10.67 5.91 -7.12
CA VAL A 178 11.49 4.78 -7.60
C VAL A 178 12.70 4.56 -6.70
N GLY A 179 12.84 3.34 -6.21
CA GLY A 179 14.02 2.88 -5.47
C GLY A 179 15.16 2.45 -6.39
N ALA A 180 16.39 2.77 -5.98
CA ALA A 180 17.65 2.30 -6.57
C ALA A 180 18.62 1.92 -5.44
N PRO A 181 18.39 0.80 -4.74
CA PRO A 181 19.14 0.44 -3.53
C PRO A 181 20.63 0.16 -3.79
N GLY A 182 21.02 -0.06 -5.05
CA GLY A 182 22.41 -0.27 -5.44
C GLY A 182 23.21 1.01 -5.72
N GLU A 183 22.57 2.18 -5.74
CA GLU A 183 23.20 3.48 -6.09
C GLU A 183 24.49 3.72 -5.28
N GLU A 184 25.58 4.04 -5.98
CA GLU A 184 26.85 4.35 -5.35
C GLU A 184 26.93 5.81 -4.87
N VAL A 185 26.78 6.00 -3.56
CA VAL A 185 26.92 7.31 -2.91
C VAL A 185 28.29 7.40 -2.25
N THR A 186 29.16 8.28 -2.75
CA THR A 186 30.55 8.44 -2.28
C THR A 186 31.38 7.14 -2.34
N GLY A 187 31.14 6.32 -3.36
CA GLY A 187 31.87 5.06 -3.62
C GLY A 187 31.43 3.86 -2.77
N LYS A 188 30.20 3.89 -2.25
CA LYS A 188 29.56 2.78 -1.54
C LYS A 188 28.10 2.64 -1.99
N PRO A 189 27.57 1.41 -2.13
CA PRO A 189 26.18 1.17 -2.52
C PRO A 189 25.24 1.50 -1.35
N ARG A 190 24.96 2.79 -1.14
CA ARG A 190 24.09 3.25 -0.06
C ARG A 190 22.63 3.23 -0.46
N GLY A 191 22.36 3.32 -1.76
CA GLY A 191 21.02 3.38 -2.31
C GLY A 191 20.47 4.80 -2.41
N SER A 192 19.46 4.95 -3.26
CA SER A 192 18.69 6.17 -3.44
C SER A 192 17.20 5.90 -3.65
N VAL A 193 16.39 6.93 -3.41
CA VAL A 193 15.01 7.03 -3.90
C VAL A 193 14.93 8.25 -4.80
N THR A 194 14.40 8.06 -6.01
CA THR A 194 14.15 9.13 -6.97
C THR A 194 12.65 9.32 -7.13
N ILE A 195 12.19 10.54 -6.91
CA ILE A 195 10.81 10.98 -7.16
C ILE A 195 10.82 11.75 -8.47
N VAL A 196 10.00 11.34 -9.42
CA VAL A 196 9.93 11.92 -10.76
C VAL A 196 8.55 12.51 -10.97
N TRP A 197 8.51 13.78 -11.33
CA TRP A 197 7.27 14.53 -11.39
C TRP A 197 6.31 14.02 -12.45
N GLY A 198 5.05 13.88 -12.06
CA GLY A 198 3.93 13.71 -12.95
C GLY A 198 3.65 14.96 -13.78
N GLY A 199 2.47 14.99 -14.39
CA GLY A 199 1.98 16.14 -15.12
C GLY A 199 1.33 15.73 -16.44
N ALA A 200 0.67 16.69 -17.10
CA ALA A 200 0.05 16.45 -18.41
C ALA A 200 1.02 15.91 -19.48
N GLN A 201 2.33 16.13 -19.31
CA GLN A 201 3.42 15.47 -20.02
C GLN A 201 4.40 14.93 -18.97
N PRO A 202 4.08 13.78 -18.36
CA PRO A 202 4.73 13.35 -17.13
C PRO A 202 6.20 13.00 -17.37
N PHE A 203 6.99 13.09 -16.30
CA PHE A 203 8.41 12.73 -16.26
C PHE A 203 9.31 13.57 -17.16
N THR A 204 8.91 14.82 -17.45
CA THR A 204 9.69 15.78 -18.24
C THR A 204 10.07 17.06 -17.48
N SER A 205 9.41 17.32 -16.35
CA SER A 205 9.49 18.57 -15.58
C SER A 205 10.53 18.54 -14.47
N GLY A 206 11.11 17.38 -14.15
CA GLY A 206 12.11 17.24 -13.11
C GLY A 206 11.84 16.08 -12.15
N GLY A 207 12.52 16.14 -11.02
CA GLY A 207 12.36 15.23 -9.90
C GLY A 207 13.28 15.60 -8.74
N ILE A 208 13.26 14.79 -7.70
CA ILE A 208 14.20 14.83 -6.57
C ILE A 208 14.86 13.46 -6.45
N ALA A 209 16.17 13.43 -6.21
CA ALA A 209 16.86 12.22 -5.76
C ALA A 209 17.29 12.42 -4.29
N LEU A 210 16.94 11.44 -3.46
CA LEU A 210 17.29 11.36 -2.06
C LEU A 210 18.25 10.19 -1.88
N THR A 211 19.35 10.43 -1.20
CA THR A 211 20.31 9.39 -0.79
C THR A 211 20.15 9.06 0.68
N ALA A 212 20.65 7.90 1.10
CA ALA A 212 20.56 7.44 2.48
C ALA A 212 21.00 8.55 3.48
N PRO A 213 20.22 8.84 4.54
CA PRO A 213 20.50 9.94 5.47
C PRO A 213 21.81 9.83 6.26
N THR A 214 22.39 8.62 6.37
CA THR A 214 23.63 8.38 7.11
C THR A 214 24.69 7.69 6.24
N ALA A 215 25.95 7.81 6.65
CA ALA A 215 27.08 7.27 5.89
C ALA A 215 27.22 5.75 5.99
N GLU A 216 26.55 5.17 6.97
CA GLU A 216 26.55 3.76 7.36
C GLU A 216 25.40 2.98 6.74
N ALA A 217 24.31 3.65 6.38
CA ALA A 217 23.14 3.02 5.75
C ALA A 217 23.48 2.39 4.40
N ALA A 218 22.79 1.29 4.10
CA ALA A 218 22.89 0.53 2.86
C ALA A 218 21.48 0.20 2.34
N GLY A 219 21.37 -0.01 1.02
CA GLY A 219 20.13 -0.44 0.39
C GLY A 219 18.97 0.57 0.50
N PHE A 220 19.23 1.85 0.79
CA PHE A 220 18.16 2.85 0.88
C PHE A 220 17.35 2.89 -0.42
N GLY A 221 16.03 2.73 -0.30
CA GLY A 221 15.15 2.57 -1.46
C GLY A 221 14.83 1.12 -1.83
N GLU A 222 15.22 0.14 -1.01
CA GLU A 222 14.79 -1.26 -1.12
C GLU A 222 13.26 -1.40 -0.98
N GLY A 223 12.63 -0.53 -0.16
CA GLY A 223 11.19 -0.36 -0.12
C GLY A 223 10.81 1.10 0.18
N ALA A 224 9.68 1.54 -0.35
CA ALA A 224 9.12 2.84 -0.03
C ALA A 224 7.59 2.81 -0.09
N ALA A 225 6.96 3.60 0.76
CA ALA A 225 5.52 3.83 0.78
C ALA A 225 5.23 5.33 0.85
N PHE A 226 4.18 5.77 0.17
CA PHE A 226 3.68 7.14 0.23
C PHE A 226 2.23 7.13 0.72
N ALA A 227 2.03 7.49 1.98
CA ALA A 227 0.72 7.49 2.62
C ALA A 227 0.69 8.50 3.76
N ASP A 228 -0.51 8.87 4.18
CA ASP A 228 -0.75 9.87 5.22
C ASP A 228 -0.38 9.31 6.61
N LEU A 229 0.86 9.53 7.04
CA LEU A 229 1.36 9.08 8.35
C LEU A 229 0.65 9.78 9.50
N ASP A 230 0.12 10.98 9.27
CA ASP A 230 -0.23 11.90 10.34
C ASP A 230 -1.72 12.22 10.47
N GLY A 231 -2.48 11.77 9.49
CA GLY A 231 -3.91 11.98 9.37
C GLY A 231 -4.28 13.43 9.07
N ASP A 232 -3.36 14.22 8.50
CA ASP A 232 -3.62 15.59 8.08
C ASP A 232 -4.21 15.69 6.67
N GLY A 233 -4.26 14.57 5.95
CA GLY A 233 -4.80 14.44 4.59
C GLY A 233 -3.75 14.59 3.49
N THR A 234 -2.46 14.73 3.83
CA THR A 234 -1.34 14.78 2.89
C THR A 234 -0.48 13.53 3.00
N GLY A 235 0.19 13.15 1.91
CA GLY A 235 1.03 11.95 1.91
C GLY A 235 2.42 12.24 2.47
N ASN A 236 2.96 11.27 3.19
CA ASN A 236 4.33 11.27 3.68
C ASN A 236 5.12 10.15 3.01
N LEU A 237 6.39 10.41 2.73
CA LEU A 237 7.29 9.39 2.20
C LEU A 237 7.95 8.63 3.35
N ALA A 238 7.77 7.31 3.39
CA ALA A 238 8.57 6.40 4.20
C ALA A 238 9.48 5.56 3.30
N VAL A 239 10.75 5.41 3.69
CA VAL A 239 11.76 4.66 2.94
C VAL A 239 12.49 3.72 3.88
N VAL A 240 12.63 2.46 3.46
CA VAL A 240 13.48 1.48 4.13
C VAL A 240 14.75 1.26 3.31
N GLY A 241 15.82 0.95 4.03
CA GLY A 241 16.99 0.27 3.48
C GLY A 241 17.24 -1.02 4.25
N THR A 242 18.38 -1.64 3.99
CA THR A 242 18.71 -2.98 4.51
C THR A 242 18.41 -3.12 6.00
N ASP A 243 18.79 -2.17 6.84
CA ASP A 243 18.53 -2.20 8.30
C ASP A 243 18.06 -0.84 8.83
N THR A 244 17.48 0.00 7.98
CA THR A 244 17.08 1.36 8.35
C THR A 244 15.67 1.71 7.88
N PHE A 245 15.04 2.61 8.61
CA PHE A 245 13.75 3.22 8.27
C PHE A 245 13.88 4.73 8.43
N TRP A 246 13.37 5.46 7.45
CA TRP A 246 13.34 6.92 7.44
C TRP A 246 11.99 7.39 6.93
N TRP A 247 11.52 8.51 7.42
CA TRP A 247 10.32 9.16 6.87
C TRP A 247 10.54 10.66 6.68
N TYR A 248 9.70 11.26 5.85
CA TYR A 248 9.73 12.68 5.51
C TYR A 248 8.36 13.28 5.80
N ALA A 249 8.36 14.41 6.51
CA ALA A 249 7.14 15.18 6.79
C ALA A 249 6.56 15.82 5.53
N ASP A 250 5.40 16.44 5.67
CA ASP A 250 4.55 16.89 4.57
C ASP A 250 5.26 17.83 3.58
N GLY A 251 4.83 17.70 2.32
CA GLY A 251 5.37 18.43 1.19
C GLY A 251 6.57 17.74 0.55
N GLU A 252 7.25 18.49 -0.32
CA GLU A 252 8.38 17.94 -1.08
C GLU A 252 9.54 17.54 -0.14
N PRO A 253 9.96 16.27 -0.12
CA PRO A 253 11.03 15.81 0.75
C PRO A 253 12.38 16.42 0.35
N THR A 254 13.24 16.66 1.34
CA THR A 254 14.58 17.23 1.13
C THR A 254 15.66 16.29 1.65
N GLN A 255 16.86 16.36 1.07
CA GLN A 255 17.98 15.47 1.43
C GLN A 255 18.31 15.47 2.95
N ASP A 256 18.17 16.62 3.62
CA ASP A 256 18.45 16.78 5.05
C ASP A 256 17.17 16.72 5.93
N GLY A 257 16.01 16.46 5.32
CA GLY A 257 14.69 16.49 5.97
C GLY A 257 14.21 15.13 6.48
N ALA A 258 15.06 14.11 6.48
CA ALA A 258 14.71 12.77 6.93
C ALA A 258 14.62 12.70 8.46
N PHE A 259 13.58 12.06 8.96
CA PHE A 259 13.40 11.72 10.36
C PHE A 259 13.65 10.23 10.57
N GLY A 260 14.43 9.90 11.59
CA GLY A 260 14.63 8.52 12.04
C GLY A 260 13.51 8.07 12.99
N PRO A 261 13.50 6.78 13.35
CA PRO A 261 12.56 6.26 14.34
C PRO A 261 12.89 6.78 15.74
N GLU A 262 11.87 6.99 16.56
CA GLU A 262 12.05 7.43 17.95
C GLU A 262 12.38 6.29 18.90
N MET A 263 12.05 5.05 18.51
CA MET A 263 12.29 3.84 19.28
C MET A 263 13.06 2.81 18.48
N GLU A 264 13.80 1.96 19.19
CA GLU A 264 14.37 0.74 18.64
C GLU A 264 13.22 -0.25 18.37
N PHE A 265 12.82 -0.37 17.11
CA PHE A 265 11.76 -1.28 16.68
C PHE A 265 12.31 -2.48 15.90
N LEU A 266 13.44 -2.29 15.20
CA LEU A 266 14.06 -3.30 14.37
C LEU A 266 15.01 -4.15 15.22
N PRO A 267 14.79 -5.47 15.35
CA PRO A 267 15.71 -6.34 16.07
C PRO A 267 17.09 -6.40 15.40
N ASP A 268 18.15 -6.54 16.20
CA ASP A 268 19.50 -6.77 15.71
C ASP A 268 19.54 -7.94 14.71
N GLY A 269 20.22 -7.72 13.58
CA GLY A 269 20.38 -8.73 12.55
C GLY A 269 19.17 -8.91 11.64
N VAL A 270 18.14 -8.07 11.67
CA VAL A 270 17.06 -8.09 10.67
C VAL A 270 17.43 -7.23 9.47
N GLN A 271 17.24 -7.79 8.27
CA GLN A 271 17.22 -7.07 7.02
C GLN A 271 15.79 -6.84 6.56
N LEU A 272 15.42 -5.59 6.28
CA LEU A 272 14.11 -5.23 5.74
C LEU A 272 14.07 -5.48 4.23
N ASP A 273 13.05 -6.21 3.79
CA ASP A 273 12.79 -6.46 2.37
C ASP A 273 11.74 -5.48 1.81
N GLY A 274 10.91 -4.87 2.66
CA GLY A 274 9.91 -3.91 2.20
C GLY A 274 8.99 -3.35 3.26
N ILE A 275 8.11 -2.45 2.80
CA ILE A 275 7.14 -1.71 3.60
C ILE A 275 5.81 -1.58 2.83
N VAL A 276 4.69 -1.65 3.56
CA VAL A 276 3.36 -1.27 3.07
C VAL A 276 2.64 -0.41 4.10
N ALA A 277 1.75 0.47 3.65
CA ALA A 277 0.91 1.31 4.51
C ALA A 277 -0.56 0.92 4.34
N ALA A 278 -1.33 0.87 5.42
CA ALA A 278 -2.77 0.61 5.39
C ALA A 278 -3.48 1.14 6.66
N HIS A 279 -4.80 1.22 6.63
CA HIS A 279 -5.61 1.63 7.78
C HIS A 279 -6.25 0.42 8.45
N PHE A 280 -5.51 -0.26 9.34
CA PHE A 280 -5.96 -1.46 10.04
C PHE A 280 -6.78 -1.17 11.31
N SER A 281 -6.71 0.05 11.86
CA SER A 281 -7.36 0.40 13.12
C SER A 281 -7.89 1.82 13.19
N SER A 282 -8.71 2.10 14.21
CA SER A 282 -9.12 3.47 14.54
C SER A 282 -8.50 3.98 15.84
N GLN A 283 -7.45 3.32 16.35
CA GLN A 283 -6.84 3.67 17.64
C GLN A 283 -6.12 5.03 17.59
N ASP A 284 -5.70 5.46 16.40
CA ASP A 284 -5.02 6.74 16.16
C ASP A 284 -6.03 7.87 15.86
N GLY A 285 -7.25 7.77 16.41
CA GLY A 285 -8.32 8.72 16.12
C GLY A 285 -9.01 8.51 14.76
N GLY A 286 -8.67 7.43 14.05
CA GLY A 286 -9.28 7.03 12.78
C GLY A 286 -8.78 7.78 11.54
N ASN A 287 -7.64 8.48 11.65
CA ASN A 287 -7.13 9.31 10.57
C ASN A 287 -5.73 8.90 10.07
N GLY A 288 -4.93 8.12 10.81
CA GLY A 288 -3.55 7.79 10.43
C GLY A 288 -3.40 6.39 9.82
N PHE A 289 -2.45 6.22 8.89
CA PHE A 289 -2.04 4.91 8.36
C PHE A 289 -1.06 4.21 9.32
N GLU A 290 -1.18 2.89 9.41
CA GLU A 290 -0.16 2.03 10.01
C GLU A 290 0.76 1.44 8.94
N TYR A 291 2.01 1.14 9.34
CA TYR A 291 3.03 0.64 8.44
C TYR A 291 3.42 -0.78 8.82
N VAL A 292 3.42 -1.67 7.84
CA VAL A 292 3.90 -3.03 7.99
C VAL A 292 5.27 -3.14 7.35
N LEU A 293 6.26 -3.44 8.17
CA LEU A 293 7.61 -3.77 7.77
C LEU A 293 7.73 -5.28 7.70
N HIS A 294 8.26 -5.79 6.59
CA HIS A 294 8.61 -7.19 6.46
C HIS A 294 10.06 -7.36 6.08
N GLY A 295 10.67 -8.44 6.57
CA GLY A 295 12.07 -8.70 6.34
C GLY A 295 12.50 -10.06 6.82
N ARG A 296 13.79 -10.32 6.64
CA ARG A 296 14.44 -11.58 6.96
C ARG A 296 15.57 -11.36 7.96
N PRO A 297 15.80 -12.32 8.85
CA PRO A 297 17.01 -12.31 9.66
C PRO A 297 18.25 -12.53 8.77
N TYR A 298 19.34 -11.88 9.13
CA TYR A 298 20.64 -11.97 8.52
C TYR A 298 21.64 -12.50 9.54
N GLU A 299 22.01 -13.77 9.38
CA GLU A 299 23.14 -14.37 10.07
C GLU A 299 24.20 -14.75 9.04
N ALA A 300 25.46 -14.37 9.32
CA ALA A 300 26.58 -14.65 8.42
C ALA A 300 26.84 -16.17 8.22
N ASP A 301 26.29 -17.02 9.10
CA ASP A 301 26.44 -18.47 9.05
C ASP A 301 25.30 -19.21 8.32
N GLY A 302 24.27 -18.48 7.87
CA GLY A 302 23.14 -19.03 7.11
C GLY A 302 22.17 -19.89 7.94
N SER A 303 22.19 -19.78 9.26
CA SER A 303 21.22 -20.48 10.12
C SER A 303 19.80 -19.95 9.90
N PRO A 304 18.78 -20.83 9.76
CA PRO A 304 17.40 -20.40 9.59
C PRO A 304 16.89 -19.76 10.88
N MET A 305 16.41 -18.52 10.76
CA MET A 305 15.71 -17.80 11.80
C MET A 305 14.34 -17.36 11.27
N PRO A 306 13.33 -17.23 12.15
CA PRO A 306 12.03 -16.72 11.76
C PRO A 306 12.12 -15.28 11.24
N GLY A 307 11.31 -14.95 10.23
CA GLY A 307 11.18 -13.64 9.61
C GLY A 307 10.74 -12.52 10.55
N TYR A 308 10.80 -11.29 10.07
CA TYR A 308 10.35 -10.10 10.79
C TYR A 308 9.07 -9.56 10.13
N LEU A 309 8.04 -9.34 10.94
CA LEU A 309 6.79 -8.69 10.55
C LEU A 309 6.40 -7.69 11.64
N GLY A 310 6.81 -6.45 11.46
CA GLY A 310 6.59 -5.36 12.41
C GLY A 310 5.46 -4.45 11.96
N VAL A 311 4.53 -4.13 12.86
CA VAL A 311 3.52 -3.10 12.66
C VAL A 311 3.92 -1.88 13.46
N LEU A 312 4.20 -0.78 12.76
CA LEU A 312 4.49 0.53 13.32
C LEU A 312 3.24 1.40 13.32
N ARG A 313 3.04 2.14 14.42
CA ARG A 313 1.94 3.10 14.59
C ARG A 313 2.46 4.46 15.04
N GLY A 314 1.64 5.50 14.83
CA GLY A 314 1.85 6.87 15.30
C GLY A 314 2.12 7.88 14.19
N GLY A 315 1.88 9.16 14.48
CA GLY A 315 2.09 10.31 13.59
C GLY A 315 3.33 11.16 13.92
N PRO A 316 3.55 12.31 13.26
CA PRO A 316 4.71 13.18 13.34
C PRO A 316 5.07 13.56 14.77
N GLY A 317 6.29 13.21 15.15
CA GLY A 317 6.80 13.36 16.53
C GLY A 317 6.40 12.23 17.48
N ASP A 318 5.83 11.13 16.96
CA ASP A 318 5.48 9.87 17.65
C ASP A 318 5.47 8.66 16.67
N ILE A 319 6.10 8.75 15.48
CA ILE A 319 6.16 7.62 14.51
C ILE A 319 7.00 6.49 15.10
N GLY A 320 6.34 5.35 15.31
CA GLY A 320 6.92 4.22 16.04
C GLY A 320 6.68 4.27 17.56
N SER A 321 5.81 5.15 18.07
CA SER A 321 5.38 5.19 19.48
C SER A 321 4.76 3.88 19.97
N SER A 322 4.28 3.05 19.05
CA SER A 322 3.99 1.64 19.27
C SER A 322 4.54 0.78 18.14
N HIS A 323 5.15 -0.34 18.53
CA HIS A 323 5.61 -1.38 17.64
C HIS A 323 5.05 -2.72 18.13
N THR A 324 4.40 -3.45 17.23
CA THR A 324 3.95 -4.82 17.49
C THR A 324 4.60 -5.75 16.48
N VAL A 325 5.34 -6.75 16.96
CA VAL A 325 5.76 -7.88 16.13
C VAL A 325 4.61 -8.85 16.04
N LEU A 326 4.13 -9.09 14.83
CA LEU A 326 3.12 -10.11 14.56
C LEU A 326 3.79 -11.49 14.52
N SER A 327 3.05 -12.50 14.96
CA SER A 327 3.52 -13.89 14.99
C SER A 327 2.52 -14.80 14.32
N ASP A 328 3.01 -15.92 13.77
CA ASP A 328 2.13 -16.85 13.06
C ASP A 328 1.52 -17.91 14.00
N ASP A 329 2.13 -18.10 15.17
CA ASP A 329 1.62 -18.95 16.24
C ASP A 329 0.64 -18.22 17.20
N GLY A 330 0.50 -16.91 17.07
CA GLY A 330 -0.36 -16.07 17.92
C GLY A 330 0.21 -15.74 19.30
N THR A 331 1.50 -15.98 19.53
CA THR A 331 2.20 -15.63 20.77
C THR A 331 3.02 -14.35 20.62
N THR A 332 3.02 -13.49 21.63
CA THR A 332 3.79 -12.23 21.61
C THR A 332 5.29 -12.53 21.73
N GLY A 333 6.11 -11.98 20.82
CA GLY A 333 7.56 -12.15 20.84
C GLY A 333 8.07 -13.45 20.20
N SER A 334 7.17 -14.25 19.61
CA SER A 334 7.53 -15.23 18.58
C SER A 334 7.60 -14.52 17.23
N ALA A 335 8.53 -14.91 16.39
CA ALA A 335 8.74 -14.26 15.10
C ALA A 335 7.88 -14.94 14.03
N ALA A 336 7.40 -14.15 13.08
CA ALA A 336 6.70 -14.65 11.90
C ALA A 336 7.65 -15.56 11.09
N TRP A 337 7.13 -16.46 10.26
CA TRP A 337 7.95 -17.06 9.20
C TRP A 337 8.33 -15.97 8.20
N TRP A 338 9.33 -16.24 7.34
CA TRP A 338 9.73 -15.25 6.35
C TRP A 338 8.57 -14.97 5.39
N SER A 339 8.04 -13.74 5.45
CA SER A 339 7.09 -13.23 4.46
C SER A 339 7.82 -12.57 3.30
N SER A 340 7.86 -13.28 2.18
CA SER A 340 8.39 -12.76 0.91
C SER A 340 7.49 -11.69 0.28
N ALA A 341 6.18 -11.76 0.55
CA ALA A 341 5.19 -10.82 0.07
C ALA A 341 4.18 -10.42 1.15
N VAL A 342 3.71 -9.18 1.05
CA VAL A 342 2.67 -8.60 1.90
C VAL A 342 1.70 -7.82 1.03
N ALA A 343 0.40 -7.92 1.31
CA ALA A 343 -0.65 -7.13 0.67
C ALA A 343 -1.67 -6.63 1.70
N THR A 344 -2.29 -5.49 1.41
CA THR A 344 -3.30 -4.85 2.27
C THR A 344 -4.56 -4.44 1.52
N GLY A 345 -5.69 -4.45 2.20
CA GLY A 345 -6.99 -4.04 1.66
C GLY A 345 -8.17 -4.64 2.44
N ASP A 346 -9.31 -3.97 2.43
CA ASP A 346 -10.53 -4.37 3.15
C ASP A 346 -11.25 -5.56 2.47
N ILE A 347 -10.90 -6.81 2.84
CA ILE A 347 -11.44 -8.06 2.27
C ILE A 347 -12.87 -8.31 2.77
N ASN A 348 -13.18 -7.86 3.99
CA ASN A 348 -14.46 -8.15 4.63
C ASN A 348 -15.51 -7.02 4.49
N GLY A 349 -15.09 -5.83 4.07
CA GLY A 349 -15.92 -4.64 3.86
C GLY A 349 -16.30 -3.94 5.16
N ASP A 350 -15.51 -4.07 6.22
CA ASP A 350 -15.80 -3.49 7.53
C ASP A 350 -15.22 -2.07 7.74
N GLY A 351 -14.48 -1.56 6.76
CA GLY A 351 -13.86 -0.24 6.76
C GLY A 351 -12.46 -0.20 7.37
N TYR A 352 -11.91 -1.34 7.78
CA TYR A 352 -10.51 -1.50 8.14
C TYR A 352 -9.82 -2.36 7.08
N ASP A 353 -8.64 -1.95 6.65
CA ASP A 353 -7.84 -2.79 5.78
C ASP A 353 -7.46 -4.09 6.52
N ASP A 354 -7.34 -5.17 5.76
CA ASP A 354 -6.84 -6.45 6.23
C ASP A 354 -5.41 -6.65 5.77
N LEU A 355 -4.66 -7.49 6.47
CA LEU A 355 -3.27 -7.82 6.15
C LEU A 355 -3.17 -9.27 5.64
N VAL A 356 -2.55 -9.45 4.47
CA VAL A 356 -2.18 -10.76 3.94
C VAL A 356 -0.67 -10.88 3.89
N THR A 357 -0.14 -11.96 4.47
CA THR A 357 1.29 -12.24 4.49
C THR A 357 1.58 -13.63 3.92
N ALA A 358 2.57 -13.71 3.05
CA ALA A 358 3.05 -14.98 2.51
C ALA A 358 3.90 -15.73 3.54
N ASP A 359 3.95 -17.05 3.37
CA ASP A 359 4.91 -17.96 4.01
C ASP A 359 5.32 -19.01 2.97
N GLU A 360 6.39 -18.71 2.22
CA GLU A 360 6.94 -19.58 1.16
C GLU A 360 7.51 -20.89 1.72
N ALA A 361 7.85 -20.92 3.02
CA ALA A 361 8.32 -22.12 3.70
C ALA A 361 7.20 -22.88 4.44
N GLY A 362 5.96 -22.36 4.38
CA GLY A 362 4.80 -22.92 5.05
C GLY A 362 4.12 -23.99 4.21
N VAL A 363 3.99 -25.20 4.77
CA VAL A 363 3.49 -26.43 4.10
C VAL A 363 4.16 -26.71 2.75
N GLU A 364 3.82 -27.83 2.09
CA GLU A 364 4.63 -28.43 1.03
C GLU A 364 5.04 -27.41 -0.06
N GLY A 365 4.08 -26.69 -0.65
CA GLY A 365 4.23 -25.74 -1.75
C GLY A 365 4.07 -24.25 -1.42
N GLY A 366 4.03 -23.87 -0.14
CA GLY A 366 3.83 -22.48 0.28
C GLY A 366 2.41 -22.18 0.77
N SER A 367 2.27 -21.09 1.53
CA SER A 367 0.99 -20.66 2.08
C SER A 367 0.88 -19.15 2.24
N PHE A 368 -0.32 -18.66 2.54
CA PHE A 368 -0.52 -17.29 2.97
C PHE A 368 -1.47 -17.23 4.15
N MET A 369 -1.40 -16.14 4.93
CA MET A 369 -2.26 -15.89 6.08
C MET A 369 -2.96 -14.55 5.98
N VAL A 370 -4.25 -14.54 6.32
CA VAL A 370 -5.09 -13.33 6.39
C VAL A 370 -5.35 -12.95 7.84
N ARG A 371 -5.03 -11.72 8.21
CA ARG A 371 -5.36 -11.09 9.50
C ARG A 371 -6.34 -9.96 9.24
N TYR A 372 -7.55 -10.09 9.77
CA TYR A 372 -8.58 -9.08 9.55
C TYR A 372 -8.37 -7.86 10.46
N GLY A 373 -8.40 -6.66 9.87
CA GLY A 373 -8.37 -5.39 10.58
C GLY A 373 -9.57 -5.23 11.50
N SER A 374 -9.49 -4.26 12.40
CA SER A 374 -10.61 -3.91 13.27
C SER A 374 -10.38 -2.58 13.94
N ALA A 375 -11.39 -2.02 14.61
CA ALA A 375 -11.21 -0.85 15.48
C ALA A 375 -10.07 -1.01 16.52
N THR A 376 -9.68 -2.25 16.86
CA THR A 376 -8.57 -2.54 17.78
C THR A 376 -7.22 -2.87 17.09
N GLY A 377 -7.21 -2.89 15.76
CA GLY A 377 -6.09 -3.27 14.91
C GLY A 377 -6.05 -4.75 14.57
N LEU A 378 -4.91 -5.18 14.03
CA LEU A 378 -4.68 -6.55 13.58
C LEU A 378 -4.60 -7.55 14.75
N PRO A 379 -5.26 -8.72 14.65
CA PRO A 379 -5.02 -9.82 15.57
C PRO A 379 -3.60 -10.38 15.36
N LEU A 380 -3.00 -10.93 16.43
CA LEU A 380 -1.69 -11.57 16.33
C LEU A 380 -1.71 -12.73 15.32
N LYS A 381 -2.73 -13.59 15.40
CA LYS A 381 -2.92 -14.75 14.53
C LYS A 381 -3.99 -14.48 13.47
N GLY A 382 -3.75 -14.98 12.26
CA GLY A 382 -4.71 -14.96 11.15
C GLY A 382 -5.25 -16.35 10.78
N ARG A 383 -5.88 -16.42 9.61
CA ARG A 383 -6.32 -17.65 8.96
C ARG A 383 -5.39 -18.00 7.81
N THR A 384 -4.80 -19.18 7.85
CA THR A 384 -3.88 -19.69 6.82
C THR A 384 -4.64 -20.41 5.70
N TYR A 385 -4.15 -20.27 4.48
CA TYR A 385 -4.60 -20.94 3.28
C TYR A 385 -3.39 -21.43 2.48
N HIS A 386 -3.55 -22.54 1.78
CA HIS A 386 -2.55 -23.19 0.93
C HIS A 386 -3.31 -23.99 -0.16
N GLN A 387 -2.63 -24.58 -1.15
CA GLN A 387 -3.30 -25.23 -2.28
C GLN A 387 -4.13 -26.47 -1.88
N ASP A 388 -3.80 -27.14 -0.77
CA ASP A 388 -4.60 -28.23 -0.20
C ASP A 388 -5.83 -27.76 0.62
N SER A 389 -5.99 -26.44 0.81
CA SER A 389 -7.17 -25.89 1.49
C SER A 389 -8.45 -26.13 0.68
N PRO A 390 -9.57 -26.54 1.31
CA PRO A 390 -10.80 -26.85 0.58
C PRO A 390 -11.29 -25.72 -0.33
N GLY A 391 -11.36 -26.00 -1.63
CA GLY A 391 -11.84 -25.07 -2.66
C GLY A 391 -10.77 -24.16 -3.25
N VAL A 392 -9.52 -24.20 -2.77
CA VAL A 392 -8.39 -23.57 -3.45
C VAL A 392 -7.98 -24.45 -4.64
N PRO A 393 -7.82 -23.89 -5.86
CA PRO A 393 -7.31 -24.64 -7.01
C PRO A 393 -5.84 -25.05 -6.85
N GLY A 394 -5.45 -26.11 -7.56
CA GLY A 394 -4.09 -26.65 -7.55
C GLY A 394 -3.92 -27.87 -6.66
N THR A 395 -2.69 -28.33 -6.55
CA THR A 395 -2.22 -29.35 -5.60
C THR A 395 -1.07 -28.77 -4.83
N ASP A 396 -0.97 -29.04 -3.52
CA ASP A 396 0.13 -28.53 -2.69
C ASP A 396 1.40 -29.35 -2.98
N GLU A 397 2.22 -28.93 -3.96
CA GLU A 397 3.45 -29.64 -4.34
C GLU A 397 4.70 -28.89 -3.87
N VAL A 398 5.74 -29.64 -3.47
CA VAL A 398 6.93 -29.01 -2.90
C VAL A 398 7.64 -28.07 -3.87
N GLY A 399 7.67 -26.79 -3.51
CA GLY A 399 8.37 -25.74 -4.25
C GLY A 399 7.55 -25.01 -5.30
N ASP A 400 6.21 -25.04 -5.22
CA ASP A 400 5.32 -24.20 -6.06
C ASP A 400 5.37 -22.70 -5.67
N ASP A 401 5.83 -22.42 -4.44
CA ASP A 401 5.87 -21.14 -3.75
C ASP A 401 4.54 -20.36 -3.82
N PHE A 402 3.43 -21.05 -3.58
CA PHE A 402 2.11 -20.44 -3.46
C PHE A 402 2.10 -19.38 -2.34
N GLY A 403 1.87 -18.13 -2.74
CA GLY A 403 2.02 -16.96 -1.87
C GLY A 403 3.21 -16.07 -2.21
N SER A 404 4.10 -16.47 -3.12
CA SER A 404 5.31 -15.70 -3.48
C SER A 404 5.00 -14.28 -3.99
N ALA A 405 3.83 -14.09 -4.59
CA ALA A 405 3.28 -12.77 -4.90
C ALA A 405 1.83 -12.65 -4.40
N LEU A 406 1.49 -11.47 -3.86
CA LEU A 406 0.16 -11.16 -3.33
C LEU A 406 -0.31 -9.79 -3.85
N ALA A 407 -1.58 -9.68 -4.22
CA ALA A 407 -2.21 -8.40 -4.52
C ALA A 407 -3.66 -8.38 -4.07
N LEU A 408 -4.11 -7.26 -3.50
CA LEU A 408 -5.50 -7.01 -3.10
C LEU A 408 -6.14 -5.89 -3.93
N GLY A 409 -7.41 -6.08 -4.30
CA GLY A 409 -8.25 -5.07 -4.93
C GLY A 409 -9.63 -5.63 -5.30
N ASP A 410 -10.64 -4.77 -5.38
CA ASP A 410 -12.03 -5.17 -5.65
C ASP A 410 -12.23 -5.54 -7.13
N VAL A 411 -11.96 -6.80 -7.50
CA VAL A 411 -12.09 -7.33 -8.87
C VAL A 411 -13.56 -7.45 -9.27
N THR A 412 -14.45 -7.69 -8.31
CA THR A 412 -15.87 -7.90 -8.57
C THR A 412 -16.69 -6.61 -8.64
N GLY A 413 -16.21 -5.52 -8.05
CA GLY A 413 -16.92 -4.25 -7.89
C GLY A 413 -18.00 -4.32 -6.82
N ASP A 414 -17.82 -5.17 -5.80
CA ASP A 414 -18.78 -5.39 -4.73
C ASP A 414 -18.46 -4.64 -3.42
N GLY A 415 -17.41 -3.83 -3.44
CA GLY A 415 -16.91 -3.01 -2.35
C GLY A 415 -15.96 -3.74 -1.40
N ARG A 416 -15.56 -4.98 -1.68
CA ARG A 416 -14.59 -5.75 -0.89
C ARG A 416 -13.37 -6.11 -1.73
N ALA A 417 -12.20 -6.09 -1.10
CA ALA A 417 -10.98 -6.50 -1.77
C ALA A 417 -10.97 -8.01 -2.04
N ASP A 418 -10.65 -8.38 -3.27
CA ASP A 418 -10.36 -9.74 -3.70
C ASP A 418 -8.83 -9.95 -3.70
N LEU A 419 -8.39 -11.18 -3.45
CA LEU A 419 -6.97 -11.55 -3.34
C LEU A 419 -6.52 -12.34 -4.57
N ALA A 420 -5.49 -11.86 -5.25
CA ALA A 420 -4.70 -12.63 -6.20
C ALA A 420 -3.44 -13.19 -5.52
N VAL A 421 -3.16 -14.47 -5.72
CA VAL A 421 -2.04 -15.21 -5.12
C VAL A 421 -1.26 -15.92 -6.22
N GLY A 422 0.04 -15.67 -6.31
CA GLY A 422 0.93 -16.32 -7.27
C GLY A 422 1.51 -17.63 -6.73
N ALA A 423 1.61 -18.63 -7.58
CA ALA A 423 2.46 -19.83 -7.42
C ALA A 423 3.37 -19.91 -8.65
N PRO A 424 4.44 -19.10 -8.71
CA PRO A 424 5.28 -18.97 -9.91
C PRO A 424 6.06 -20.24 -10.27
N TYR A 425 6.05 -21.27 -9.43
CA TYR A 425 6.74 -22.53 -9.71
C TYR A 425 5.79 -23.72 -9.93
N GLU A 426 4.48 -23.49 -10.00
CA GLU A 426 3.48 -24.51 -10.30
C GLU A 426 3.77 -25.23 -11.64
N ASP A 427 3.64 -26.56 -11.61
CA ASP A 427 3.73 -27.43 -12.77
C ASP A 427 2.39 -27.52 -13.52
N VAL A 428 2.30 -26.93 -14.72
CA VAL A 428 1.06 -26.91 -15.51
C VAL A 428 1.15 -27.87 -16.71
N ASN A 429 0.18 -28.79 -16.80
CA ASN A 429 0.05 -29.75 -17.92
C ASN A 429 1.33 -30.57 -18.19
N GLY A 430 2.10 -30.89 -17.15
CA GLY A 430 3.35 -31.64 -17.23
C GLY A 430 4.56 -30.84 -17.71
N LYS A 431 4.45 -29.51 -17.77
CA LYS A 431 5.58 -28.59 -17.95
C LYS A 431 5.94 -27.99 -16.61
N ARG A 432 7.23 -27.95 -16.33
CA ARG A 432 7.74 -27.55 -15.02
C ARG A 432 7.76 -26.04 -14.84
N ASN A 433 7.42 -25.53 -13.65
CA ASN A 433 7.53 -24.11 -13.28
C ASN A 433 6.89 -23.16 -14.31
N VAL A 434 5.72 -23.52 -14.84
CA VAL A 434 4.96 -22.63 -15.73
C VAL A 434 4.43 -21.45 -14.90
N GLY A 435 3.99 -21.74 -13.68
CA GLY A 435 3.39 -20.80 -12.77
C GLY A 435 1.87 -20.68 -12.94
N ASP A 436 1.20 -20.30 -11.85
CA ASP A 436 -0.24 -20.08 -11.78
C ASP A 436 -0.59 -18.86 -10.91
N VAL A 437 -1.79 -18.32 -11.13
CA VAL A 437 -2.37 -17.29 -10.26
C VAL A 437 -3.77 -17.70 -9.84
N VAL A 438 -4.00 -17.74 -8.52
CA VAL A 438 -5.30 -18.00 -7.93
C VAL A 438 -5.96 -16.69 -7.49
N LEU A 439 -7.22 -16.48 -7.89
CA LEU A 439 -8.08 -15.42 -7.38
C LEU A 439 -9.06 -15.99 -6.35
N LEU A 440 -9.04 -15.42 -5.14
CA LEU A 440 -9.95 -15.70 -4.03
C LEU A 440 -10.75 -14.43 -3.73
N LYS A 441 -12.06 -14.56 -3.55
CA LYS A 441 -12.93 -13.39 -3.41
C LYS A 441 -13.05 -12.91 -1.97
N GLY A 442 -13.19 -11.60 -1.80
CA GLY A 442 -13.62 -10.99 -0.55
C GLY A 442 -15.08 -11.29 -0.25
N GLY A 443 -15.45 -11.22 1.01
CA GLY A 443 -16.79 -11.58 1.49
C GLY A 443 -17.06 -11.00 2.86
N ALA A 444 -18.32 -10.77 3.22
CA ALA A 444 -18.66 -10.18 4.52
C ALA A 444 -18.15 -10.99 5.74
N ASP A 445 -17.91 -12.30 5.57
CA ASP A 445 -17.32 -13.19 6.57
C ASP A 445 -15.79 -13.36 6.37
N GLY A 446 -15.18 -12.52 5.52
CA GLY A 446 -13.80 -12.60 5.07
C GLY A 446 -13.62 -13.34 3.73
N LEU A 447 -12.38 -13.71 3.44
CA LEU A 447 -11.97 -14.36 2.21
C LEU A 447 -12.70 -15.70 1.98
N THR A 448 -13.20 -15.92 0.76
CA THR A 448 -13.89 -17.15 0.36
C THR A 448 -13.13 -17.91 -0.74
N THR A 449 -13.08 -19.23 -0.60
CA THR A 449 -12.58 -20.16 -1.61
C THR A 449 -13.67 -20.63 -2.57
N THR A 450 -14.94 -20.29 -2.31
CA THR A 450 -16.05 -20.67 -3.19
C THR A 450 -15.99 -19.86 -4.48
N GLY A 451 -15.86 -20.55 -5.61
CA GLY A 451 -15.74 -19.89 -6.91
C GLY A 451 -14.38 -19.21 -7.10
N ALA A 452 -13.35 -19.73 -6.43
CA ALA A 452 -11.96 -19.43 -6.74
C ALA A 452 -11.67 -19.69 -8.22
N GLN A 453 -10.81 -18.86 -8.80
CA GLN A 453 -10.37 -18.97 -10.20
C GLN A 453 -8.86 -19.20 -10.22
N SER A 454 -8.37 -19.96 -11.20
CA SER A 454 -6.95 -20.17 -11.45
C SER A 454 -6.65 -19.80 -12.91
N PHE A 455 -5.50 -19.18 -13.14
CA PHE A 455 -5.08 -18.65 -14.42
C PHE A 455 -3.57 -18.85 -14.62
N HIS A 456 -3.24 -19.43 -15.76
CA HIS A 456 -1.88 -19.65 -16.24
C HIS A 456 -1.84 -19.45 -17.76
N GLN A 457 -0.67 -19.45 -18.40
CA GLN A 457 -0.56 -19.19 -19.85
C GLN A 457 -1.27 -20.22 -20.73
N ALA A 458 -1.45 -21.46 -20.26
CA ALA A 458 -2.29 -22.46 -20.95
C ALA A 458 -3.82 -22.26 -20.76
N THR A 459 -4.27 -21.28 -19.98
CA THR A 459 -5.70 -20.99 -19.78
C THR A 459 -6.30 -20.42 -21.07
N THR A 460 -7.47 -20.92 -21.47
CA THR A 460 -8.12 -20.45 -22.70
C THR A 460 -8.41 -18.95 -22.65
N GLY A 461 -7.90 -18.22 -23.64
CA GLY A 461 -8.06 -16.77 -23.78
C GLY A 461 -6.90 -15.96 -23.20
N VAL A 462 -5.95 -16.59 -22.48
CA VAL A 462 -4.67 -15.97 -22.12
C VAL A 462 -3.72 -16.08 -23.33
N PRO A 463 -3.20 -14.95 -23.88
CA PRO A 463 -2.25 -14.98 -24.99
C PRO A 463 -0.91 -15.58 -24.60
N GLY A 464 -0.22 -16.22 -25.54
CA GLY A 464 1.07 -16.89 -25.29
C GLY A 464 0.93 -18.40 -25.23
N ALA A 465 2.03 -19.10 -24.95
CA ALA A 465 2.05 -20.52 -24.68
C ALA A 465 2.65 -20.73 -23.29
N ALA A 466 2.12 -21.68 -22.52
CA ALA A 466 2.80 -22.12 -21.31
C ALA A 466 4.06 -22.91 -21.69
N GLU A 467 5.21 -22.49 -21.22
CA GLU A 467 6.53 -23.07 -21.43
C GLU A 467 7.18 -23.33 -20.06
N ALA A 468 8.20 -24.19 -20.05
CA ALA A 468 8.78 -24.60 -18.78
C ALA A 468 9.72 -23.50 -18.27
N GLY A 469 9.45 -22.94 -17.10
CA GLY A 469 10.25 -21.85 -16.53
C GLY A 469 9.73 -20.44 -16.81
N ASP A 470 8.50 -20.26 -17.28
CA ASP A 470 7.94 -18.91 -17.54
C ASP A 470 7.70 -18.13 -16.25
N HIS A 471 7.35 -18.85 -15.18
CA HIS A 471 7.05 -18.30 -13.86
C HIS A 471 5.88 -17.31 -13.81
N PHE A 472 4.80 -17.61 -14.54
CA PHE A 472 3.56 -16.82 -14.51
C PHE A 472 3.04 -16.66 -13.08
N GLY A 473 2.78 -15.42 -12.67
CA GLY A 473 2.38 -15.12 -11.28
C GLY A 473 3.52 -14.69 -10.37
N SER A 474 4.74 -14.48 -10.90
CA SER A 474 5.91 -14.05 -10.12
C SER A 474 5.80 -12.64 -9.54
N SER A 475 4.93 -11.80 -10.11
CA SER A 475 4.60 -10.49 -9.59
C SER A 475 3.14 -10.18 -9.93
N LEU A 476 2.44 -9.47 -9.04
CA LEU A 476 1.00 -9.22 -9.18
C LEU A 476 0.64 -7.79 -8.83
N ARG A 477 -0.41 -7.28 -9.49
CA ARG A 477 -1.01 -5.99 -9.11
C ARG A 477 -2.49 -5.92 -9.46
N LEU A 478 -3.31 -5.44 -8.51
CA LEU A 478 -4.75 -5.23 -8.69
C LEU A 478 -5.13 -3.74 -8.60
N ARG A 479 -5.54 -3.12 -9.73
CA ARG A 479 -6.12 -1.76 -9.77
C ARG A 479 -7.14 -1.61 -10.87
N ASP A 480 -8.09 -0.69 -10.66
CA ASP A 480 -9.07 -0.31 -11.66
C ASP A 480 -8.45 0.61 -12.74
N ILE A 481 -7.66 0.01 -13.62
CA ILE A 481 -6.94 0.68 -14.71
C ILE A 481 -7.90 1.32 -15.73
N ASN A 482 -9.12 0.80 -15.85
CA ASN A 482 -10.13 1.31 -16.80
C ASN A 482 -11.22 2.20 -16.19
N GLY A 483 -11.17 2.44 -14.89
CA GLY A 483 -12.15 3.29 -14.20
C GLY A 483 -13.57 2.72 -14.21
N ASN A 484 -13.76 1.41 -14.27
CA ASN A 484 -15.09 0.77 -14.30
C ASN A 484 -15.60 0.37 -12.91
N GLY A 485 -14.85 0.70 -11.86
CA GLY A 485 -15.08 0.31 -10.48
C GLY A 485 -14.66 -1.13 -10.16
N LYS A 486 -13.78 -1.74 -10.97
CA LYS A 486 -13.28 -3.11 -10.74
C LYS A 486 -11.80 -3.19 -10.99
N ALA A 487 -11.07 -3.80 -10.07
CA ALA A 487 -9.65 -4.04 -10.22
C ALA A 487 -9.36 -5.01 -11.38
N ASP A 488 -8.47 -4.59 -12.26
CA ASP A 488 -7.82 -5.40 -13.27
C ASP A 488 -6.52 -5.97 -12.69
N LEU A 489 -6.20 -7.22 -13.05
CA LEU A 489 -5.01 -7.92 -12.60
C LEU A 489 -3.90 -7.78 -13.62
N ALA A 490 -2.80 -7.13 -13.24
CA ALA A 490 -1.51 -7.27 -13.91
C ALA A 490 -0.75 -8.46 -13.32
N VAL A 491 -0.19 -9.30 -14.19
CA VAL A 491 0.58 -10.50 -13.84
C VAL A 491 1.91 -10.46 -14.58
N GLY A 492 3.01 -10.67 -13.87
CA GLY A 492 4.34 -10.85 -14.45
C GLY A 492 4.70 -12.32 -14.55
N ALA A 493 5.55 -12.63 -15.53
CA ALA A 493 6.23 -13.91 -15.67
C ALA A 493 7.69 -13.59 -16.01
N PHE A 494 8.56 -13.55 -14.99
CA PHE A 494 9.94 -13.07 -15.20
C PHE A 494 10.77 -14.00 -16.09
N GLY A 495 10.35 -15.24 -16.26
CA GLY A 495 11.05 -16.27 -17.03
C GLY A 495 10.57 -16.39 -18.46
N GLU A 496 9.53 -15.65 -18.87
CA GLU A 496 8.95 -15.76 -20.21
C GLU A 496 10.00 -15.52 -21.31
N ASP A 497 9.99 -16.44 -22.27
CA ASP A 497 10.79 -16.37 -23.48
C ASP A 497 10.24 -15.34 -24.48
N VAL A 498 11.06 -14.35 -24.83
CA VAL A 498 10.67 -13.30 -25.80
C VAL A 498 11.08 -13.65 -27.23
N LEU A 499 11.88 -14.70 -27.42
CA LEU A 499 12.30 -15.25 -28.71
C LEU A 499 12.31 -16.78 -28.69
N PRO A 500 12.16 -17.48 -29.84
CA PRO A 500 12.08 -18.95 -29.91
C PRO A 500 13.30 -19.76 -29.42
N ASP A 501 14.35 -19.12 -28.89
CA ASP A 501 15.65 -19.71 -28.55
C ASP A 501 16.12 -19.42 -27.09
N GLY A 502 15.22 -19.20 -26.12
CA GLY A 502 15.58 -19.27 -24.69
C GLY A 502 16.17 -17.98 -24.10
N TYR A 503 15.50 -16.85 -24.28
CA TYR A 503 15.82 -15.62 -23.56
C TYR A 503 14.66 -15.27 -22.64
N ASP A 504 14.76 -15.76 -21.41
CA ASP A 504 14.04 -15.33 -20.21
C ASP A 504 14.26 -13.82 -20.00
N ASP A 505 13.52 -13.00 -20.76
CA ASP A 505 13.54 -11.52 -20.73
C ASP A 505 12.28 -10.98 -20.02
N GLY A 506 11.30 -11.86 -19.79
CA GLY A 506 10.10 -11.62 -19.00
C GLY A 506 8.95 -10.96 -19.79
N ALA A 507 7.73 -11.19 -19.32
CA ALA A 507 6.52 -10.62 -19.90
C ALA A 507 5.47 -10.34 -18.84
N ALA A 508 4.42 -9.61 -19.25
CA ALA A 508 3.27 -9.32 -18.41
C ALA A 508 1.95 -9.43 -19.16
N TRP A 509 0.89 -9.68 -18.39
CA TRP A 509 -0.50 -9.76 -18.84
C TRP A 509 -1.37 -8.87 -17.97
N VAL A 510 -2.42 -8.30 -18.55
CA VAL A 510 -3.48 -7.58 -17.83
C VAL A 510 -4.83 -8.24 -18.13
N LEU A 511 -5.41 -8.87 -17.11
CA LEU A 511 -6.71 -9.52 -17.12
C LEU A 511 -7.74 -8.57 -16.50
N ARG A 512 -8.96 -8.54 -17.07
CA ARG A 512 -9.98 -7.59 -16.64
C ARG A 512 -10.77 -8.07 -15.43
N GLY A 513 -11.10 -7.14 -14.53
CA GLY A 513 -12.08 -7.36 -13.48
C GLY A 513 -13.51 -7.40 -14.02
N ALA A 514 -14.33 -8.29 -13.47
CA ALA A 514 -15.75 -8.42 -13.78
C ALA A 514 -16.52 -8.89 -12.53
N ALA A 515 -17.85 -8.72 -12.53
CA ALA A 515 -18.68 -9.07 -11.37
C ALA A 515 -18.58 -10.54 -10.93
N ALA A 516 -18.12 -11.44 -11.80
CA ALA A 516 -17.89 -12.85 -11.48
C ALA A 516 -16.44 -13.16 -11.04
N GLY A 517 -15.56 -12.15 -11.01
CA GLY A 517 -14.11 -12.25 -10.86
C GLY A 517 -13.39 -11.89 -12.16
N LEU A 518 -12.18 -12.41 -12.37
CA LEU A 518 -11.36 -12.10 -13.55
C LEU A 518 -11.91 -12.74 -14.83
N THR A 519 -11.69 -12.07 -15.97
CA THR A 519 -12.03 -12.59 -17.30
C THR A 519 -10.82 -12.63 -18.23
N THR A 520 -10.77 -13.66 -19.08
CA THR A 520 -9.79 -13.80 -20.17
C THR A 520 -10.27 -13.14 -21.47
N THR A 521 -11.38 -12.41 -21.44
CA THR A 521 -11.82 -11.59 -22.58
C THR A 521 -10.95 -10.34 -22.66
N SER A 522 -10.30 -10.13 -23.82
CA SER A 522 -9.48 -8.94 -24.08
C SER A 522 -8.26 -8.79 -23.16
N VAL A 523 -7.62 -9.89 -22.80
CA VAL A 523 -6.32 -9.86 -22.11
C VAL A 523 -5.30 -9.12 -22.98
N THR A 524 -4.62 -8.17 -22.37
CA THR A 524 -3.48 -7.48 -23.00
C THR A 524 -2.20 -8.11 -22.47
N SER A 525 -1.31 -8.56 -23.34
CA SER A 525 0.02 -9.05 -22.97
C SER A 525 1.11 -8.16 -23.54
N PHE A 526 2.29 -8.11 -22.95
CA PHE A 526 3.43 -7.37 -23.50
C PHE A 526 4.74 -7.81 -22.87
N ASN A 527 5.85 -7.53 -23.53
CA ASN A 527 7.19 -7.77 -23.03
C ASN A 527 8.09 -6.55 -23.29
N ALA A 528 9.35 -6.61 -22.86
CA ALA A 528 10.29 -5.50 -22.99
C ALA A 528 10.44 -4.97 -24.44
N THR A 529 10.35 -5.84 -25.45
CA THR A 529 10.55 -5.42 -26.84
C THR A 529 9.41 -4.55 -27.38
N ASP A 530 8.21 -4.68 -26.82
CA ASP A 530 7.07 -3.81 -27.16
C ASP A 530 7.34 -2.34 -26.79
N PHE A 531 8.25 -2.11 -25.83
CA PHE A 531 8.62 -0.78 -25.33
C PHE A 531 9.98 -0.32 -25.83
N GLY A 532 10.52 -0.97 -26.86
CA GLY A 532 11.76 -0.57 -27.52
C GLY A 532 13.04 -1.00 -26.80
N TYR A 533 12.96 -1.87 -25.79
CA TYR A 533 14.15 -2.47 -25.20
C TYR A 533 14.74 -3.55 -26.13
N PRO A 534 16.08 -3.64 -26.24
CA PRO A 534 16.70 -4.74 -26.97
C PRO A 534 16.53 -6.05 -26.18
N VAL A 535 16.41 -7.19 -26.86
CA VAL A 535 16.44 -8.50 -26.16
C VAL A 535 17.83 -8.72 -25.57
N VAL A 536 17.89 -8.96 -24.26
CA VAL A 536 19.13 -9.29 -23.54
C VAL A 536 18.88 -10.46 -22.61
N SER A 537 19.87 -11.33 -22.45
CA SER A 537 19.76 -12.47 -21.53
C SER A 537 19.75 -11.99 -20.07
N GLY A 538 18.82 -12.54 -19.28
CA GLY A 538 18.77 -12.36 -17.83
C GLY A 538 18.12 -11.05 -17.35
N ARG A 539 17.57 -10.23 -18.26
CA ARG A 539 16.62 -9.18 -17.85
C ARG A 539 15.34 -9.87 -17.36
N LYS A 540 14.72 -9.32 -16.32
CA LYS A 540 13.44 -9.80 -15.80
C LYS A 540 12.41 -8.70 -15.94
N PHE A 541 11.84 -8.54 -17.13
CA PHE A 541 10.77 -7.57 -17.34
C PHE A 541 9.54 -7.96 -16.51
N ALA A 542 8.87 -6.96 -15.93
CA ALA A 542 7.77 -7.14 -15.00
C ALA A 542 8.09 -8.00 -13.76
N ASP A 543 9.36 -7.98 -13.30
CA ASP A 543 9.74 -8.51 -11.98
C ASP A 543 9.05 -7.74 -10.85
N VAL A 544 8.76 -6.45 -11.07
CA VAL A 544 8.16 -5.54 -10.09
C VAL A 544 7.01 -4.75 -10.72
N PHE A 545 5.85 -4.75 -10.07
CA PHE A 545 4.79 -3.75 -10.32
C PHE A 545 4.76 -2.73 -9.20
N ALA A 546 4.37 -1.50 -9.51
CA ALA A 546 4.23 -0.45 -8.50
C ALA A 546 3.19 -0.81 -7.46
N ARG A 547 3.52 -0.70 -6.16
CA ARG A 547 2.64 -1.05 -5.03
C ARG A 547 1.65 0.07 -4.71
#